data_AF-A0A1A3HRL1-F1
#
_entry.id   AF-A0A1A3HRL1-F1
#
_cell.length_a   1.000
_cell.length_b   1.000
_cell.length_c   1.000
_cell.angle_alpha   90.00
_cell.angle_beta   90.00
_cell.angle_gamma   90.00
#
_symmetry.space_group_name_H-M   'P 1'
#
loop_
_entity.id
_entity.type
_entity.pdbx_description
1 polymer ?
#
loop_
_entity_poly.entity_id
_entity_poly.type
_entity_poly.pdbx_seq_one_letter_code
_entity_poly.pdbx_strand_id
1 'polypeptide(L)'
;AIALAVIHDASSVLTELQTPSALRAFTSVLVVHAIGAAIGVWSRLGRRALYASPLPNWLEDSVRAATAGVLALVGLSAAVTAVSLVVHWSTMQDLYGITDSIWGQFNLTALSALYAPNVIVGASAVAVGSSAHIGFATFSSFTVFGGDIPALPILAAAPTPPLGPVWVALLILGAASGVAVGQQCARRPLPFIAAMAKVLVAAVAAALVMALLGYAGGGKLGNFGNVGVDVGAMLLGSLFWFAVVGAFTVVIAGGIRRRPRRPRPRPAPPPVEDDFADEDDVEGAGEDEADVGDVADVGEASETVGADVPADEEATGQRDREG
;
A
#
# COMPACT_ATOMS: atom_id res chain seq x y z
N ALA A 1 -30.00 -15.92 6.33
CA ALA A 1 -31.45 -16.24 6.40
C ALA A 1 -31.65 -17.64 6.97
N ILE A 2 -31.69 -18.71 6.16
CA ILE A 2 -32.08 -20.08 6.56
C ILE A 2 -31.41 -20.56 7.86
N ALA A 3 -30.07 -20.58 7.94
CA ALA A 3 -29.36 -21.02 9.15
C ALA A 3 -29.69 -20.20 10.41
N LEU A 4 -30.07 -18.93 10.27
CA LEU A 4 -30.45 -18.07 11.40
C LEU A 4 -31.87 -18.40 11.89
N ALA A 5 -32.79 -18.77 10.98
CA ALA A 5 -34.09 -19.31 11.34
C ALA A 5 -33.96 -20.67 12.05
N VAL A 6 -33.09 -21.58 11.55
CA VAL A 6 -32.81 -22.88 12.18
C VAL A 6 -32.20 -22.72 13.58
N ILE A 7 -31.27 -21.77 13.77
CA ILE A 7 -30.71 -21.49 15.11
C ILE A 7 -31.77 -20.85 16.03
N HIS A 8 -32.65 -20.02 15.51
CA HIS A 8 -33.74 -19.44 16.31
C HIS A 8 -34.75 -20.50 16.77
N ASP A 9 -35.14 -21.41 15.87
CA ASP A 9 -35.99 -22.57 16.18
C ASP A 9 -35.32 -23.46 17.25
N ALA A 10 -34.06 -23.86 17.04
CA ALA A 10 -33.30 -24.66 18.00
C ALA A 10 -33.11 -23.97 19.37
N SER A 11 -32.95 -22.65 19.41
CA SER A 11 -32.81 -21.88 20.66
C SER A 11 -34.06 -21.89 21.56
N SER A 12 -35.23 -22.25 21.01
CA SER A 12 -36.45 -22.45 21.81
C SER A 12 -36.43 -23.73 22.64
N VAL A 13 -35.60 -24.71 22.25
CA VAL A 13 -35.43 -26.02 22.91
C VAL A 13 -34.13 -26.10 23.70
N LEU A 14 -33.05 -25.51 23.17
CA LEU A 14 -31.72 -25.51 23.77
C LEU A 14 -31.42 -24.12 24.35
N THR A 15 -31.72 -23.93 25.64
CA THR A 15 -31.63 -22.63 26.34
C THR A 15 -30.22 -22.03 26.45
N GLU A 16 -29.17 -22.81 26.17
CA GLU A 16 -27.79 -22.33 26.10
C GLU A 16 -27.43 -21.67 24.75
N LEU A 17 -28.24 -21.87 23.69
CA LEU A 17 -27.96 -21.35 22.34
C LEU A 17 -28.37 -19.87 22.20
N GLN A 18 -27.40 -18.97 22.34
CA GLN A 18 -27.59 -17.55 22.06
C GLN A 18 -27.89 -17.30 20.58
N THR A 19 -29.06 -16.72 20.28
CA THR A 19 -29.46 -16.37 18.91
C THR A 19 -28.57 -15.24 18.34
N PRO A 20 -27.91 -15.44 17.18
CA PRO A 20 -27.15 -14.38 16.52
C PRO A 20 -28.06 -13.21 16.12
N SER A 21 -27.64 -11.97 16.40
CA SER A 21 -28.45 -10.80 16.07
C SER A 21 -28.57 -10.60 14.55
N ALA A 22 -29.75 -10.90 14.00
CA ALA A 22 -30.01 -10.90 12.57
C ALA A 22 -29.61 -9.58 11.88
N LEU A 23 -29.89 -8.44 12.52
CA LEU A 23 -29.47 -7.13 12.02
C LEU A 23 -27.94 -7.05 11.83
N ARG A 24 -27.14 -7.54 12.78
CA ARG A 24 -25.67 -7.56 12.70
C ARG A 24 -25.17 -8.48 11.58
N ALA A 25 -25.86 -9.59 11.34
CA ALA A 25 -25.52 -10.52 10.25
C ALA A 25 -25.85 -9.93 8.86
N PHE A 26 -26.95 -9.18 8.72
CA PHE A 26 -27.27 -8.50 7.47
C PHE A 26 -26.41 -7.26 7.23
N THR A 27 -26.11 -6.46 8.27
CA THR A 27 -25.22 -5.30 8.12
C THR A 27 -23.77 -5.70 7.87
N SER A 28 -23.26 -6.79 8.44
CA SER A 28 -21.91 -7.27 8.11
C SER A 28 -21.80 -7.71 6.64
N VAL A 29 -22.80 -8.45 6.12
CA VAL A 29 -22.86 -8.82 4.69
C VAL A 29 -22.93 -7.56 3.81
N LEU A 30 -23.75 -6.57 4.16
CA LEU A 30 -23.84 -5.30 3.42
C LEU A 30 -22.50 -4.54 3.44
N VAL A 31 -21.83 -4.46 4.60
CA VAL A 31 -20.52 -3.78 4.74
C VAL A 31 -19.44 -4.50 3.94
N VAL A 32 -19.39 -5.84 3.95
CA VAL A 32 -18.43 -6.61 3.13
C VAL A 32 -18.64 -6.35 1.63
N HIS A 33 -19.90 -6.34 1.17
CA HIS A 33 -20.20 -6.02 -0.23
C HIS A 33 -19.92 -4.56 -0.58
N ALA A 34 -20.17 -3.61 0.33
CA ALA A 34 -19.85 -2.20 0.15
C ALA A 34 -18.33 -1.96 0.07
N ILE A 35 -17.53 -2.65 0.90
CA ILE A 35 -16.06 -2.61 0.84
C ILE A 35 -15.58 -3.22 -0.49
N GLY A 36 -16.11 -4.38 -0.88
CA GLY A 36 -15.77 -5.02 -2.17
C GLY A 36 -16.12 -4.15 -3.38
N ALA A 37 -17.29 -3.52 -3.36
CA ALA A 37 -17.71 -2.57 -4.39
C ALA A 37 -16.85 -1.30 -4.41
N ALA A 38 -16.50 -0.75 -3.24
CA ALA A 38 -15.63 0.42 -3.13
C ALA A 38 -14.23 0.13 -3.70
N ILE A 39 -13.63 -1.03 -3.37
CA ILE A 39 -12.34 -1.48 -3.92
C ILE A 39 -12.46 -1.69 -5.44
N GLY A 40 -13.53 -2.35 -5.90
CA GLY A 40 -13.78 -2.62 -7.32
C GLY A 40 -13.92 -1.34 -8.15
N VAL A 41 -14.73 -0.39 -7.69
CA VAL A 41 -14.90 0.92 -8.33
C VAL A 41 -13.61 1.73 -8.26
N TRP A 42 -12.93 1.77 -7.12
CA TRP A 42 -11.65 2.48 -6.96
C TRP A 42 -10.56 1.96 -7.89
N SER A 43 -10.49 0.65 -8.13
CA SER A 43 -9.51 0.04 -9.04
C SER A 43 -9.62 0.55 -10.49
N ARG A 44 -10.85 0.86 -10.94
CA ARG A 44 -11.15 1.32 -12.31
C ARG A 44 -11.25 2.85 -12.43
N LEU A 45 -11.93 3.50 -11.48
CA LEU A 45 -12.25 4.92 -11.53
C LEU A 45 -11.38 5.79 -10.62
N GLY A 46 -10.78 5.25 -9.55
CA GLY A 46 -10.13 6.03 -8.49
C GLY A 46 -9.07 7.01 -8.99
N ARG A 47 -8.22 6.59 -9.94
CA ARG A 47 -7.24 7.48 -10.59
C ARG A 47 -7.91 8.60 -11.39
N ARG A 48 -8.93 8.29 -12.21
CA ARG A 48 -9.68 9.30 -12.99
C ARG A 48 -10.43 10.27 -12.07
N ALA A 49 -11.01 9.78 -10.98
CA ALA A 49 -11.69 10.59 -9.98
C ALA A 49 -10.71 11.52 -9.23
N LEU A 50 -9.51 11.05 -8.89
CA LEU A 50 -8.47 11.90 -8.30
C LEU A 50 -8.00 12.99 -9.28
N TYR A 51 -7.79 12.69 -10.56
CA TYR A 51 -7.43 13.71 -11.57
C TYR A 51 -8.56 14.71 -11.89
N ALA A 52 -9.83 14.32 -11.70
CA ALA A 52 -10.99 15.21 -11.84
C ALA A 52 -11.33 15.99 -10.55
N SER A 53 -10.62 15.73 -9.45
CA SER A 53 -10.85 16.35 -8.14
C SER A 53 -9.88 17.51 -7.90
N PRO A 54 -10.25 18.56 -7.15
CA PRO A 54 -9.32 19.62 -6.72
C PRO A 54 -8.29 19.16 -5.66
N LEU A 55 -8.10 17.84 -5.49
CA LEU A 55 -7.17 17.26 -4.53
C LEU A 55 -5.73 17.26 -5.08
N PRO A 56 -4.69 17.32 -4.22
CA PRO A 56 -3.31 17.36 -4.69
C PRO A 56 -2.91 16.10 -5.46
N ASN A 57 -2.28 16.26 -6.62
CA ASN A 57 -1.87 15.19 -7.54
C ASN A 57 -0.96 14.11 -6.89
N TRP A 58 -0.39 14.38 -5.71
CA TRP A 58 0.42 13.44 -4.94
C TRP A 58 -0.39 12.46 -4.07
N LEU A 59 -1.71 12.65 -3.94
CA LEU A 59 -2.57 11.82 -3.09
C LEU A 59 -2.64 10.35 -3.55
N GLU A 60 -2.55 10.08 -4.86
CA GLU A 60 -2.43 8.71 -5.38
C GLU A 60 -1.17 8.02 -4.82
N ASP A 61 -0.05 8.74 -4.71
CA ASP A 61 1.18 8.20 -4.14
C ASP A 61 1.09 7.98 -2.62
N SER A 62 0.29 8.77 -1.88
CA SER A 62 -0.03 8.46 -0.48
C SER A 62 -0.80 7.16 -0.34
N VAL A 63 -1.79 6.89 -1.21
CA VAL A 63 -2.53 5.62 -1.21
C VAL A 63 -1.59 4.45 -1.53
N ARG A 64 -0.72 4.61 -2.54
CA ARG A 64 0.29 3.58 -2.90
C ARG A 64 1.30 3.34 -1.77
N ALA A 65 1.70 4.39 -1.04
CA ALA A 65 2.57 4.29 0.13
C ALA A 65 1.87 3.63 1.32
N ALA A 66 0.60 3.92 1.55
CA ALA A 66 -0.20 3.25 2.57
C ALA A 66 -0.34 1.75 2.28
N THR A 67 -0.65 1.36 1.04
CA THR A 67 -0.70 -0.06 0.65
C THR A 67 0.66 -0.75 0.77
N ALA A 68 1.76 -0.05 0.45
CA ALA A 68 3.10 -0.60 0.61
C ALA A 68 3.46 -0.85 2.10
N GLY A 69 3.10 0.08 2.99
CA GLY A 69 3.30 -0.09 4.44
C GLY A 69 2.48 -1.24 5.03
N VAL A 70 1.19 -1.30 4.72
CA VAL A 70 0.28 -2.36 5.18
C VAL A 70 0.74 -3.74 4.68
N LEU A 71 1.05 -3.87 3.38
CA LEU A 71 1.52 -5.14 2.81
C LEU A 71 2.91 -5.54 3.35
N ALA A 72 3.81 -4.58 3.61
CA ALA A 72 5.09 -4.87 4.25
C ALA A 72 4.89 -5.37 5.69
N LEU A 73 4.07 -4.69 6.50
CA LEU A 73 3.81 -5.09 7.89
C LEU A 73 3.15 -6.48 7.96
N VAL A 74 2.03 -6.67 7.23
CA VAL A 74 1.28 -7.93 7.21
C VAL A 74 2.13 -9.07 6.63
N GLY A 75 2.88 -8.83 5.56
CA GLY A 75 3.77 -9.83 4.95
C GLY A 75 4.94 -10.23 5.85
N LEU A 76 5.56 -9.27 6.54
CA LEU A 76 6.62 -9.55 7.52
C LEU A 76 6.07 -10.28 8.75
N SER A 77 4.89 -9.90 9.25
CA SER A 77 4.20 -10.63 10.32
C SER A 77 3.87 -12.07 9.92
N ALA A 78 3.38 -12.30 8.68
CA ALA A 78 3.12 -13.63 8.16
C ALA A 78 4.39 -14.49 8.03
N ALA A 79 5.50 -13.89 7.60
CA ALA A 79 6.81 -14.56 7.60
C ALA A 79 7.24 -14.97 9.02
N VAL A 80 7.05 -14.11 10.02
CA VAL A 80 7.33 -14.44 11.43
C VAL A 80 6.38 -15.52 11.98
N THR A 81 5.09 -15.48 11.65
CA THR A 81 4.14 -16.56 12.00
C THR A 81 4.61 -17.89 11.41
N ALA A 82 5.00 -17.92 10.12
CA ALA A 82 5.49 -19.13 9.47
C ALA A 82 6.81 -19.66 10.09
N VAL A 83 7.77 -18.77 10.37
CA VAL A 83 9.01 -19.14 11.08
C VAL A 83 8.70 -19.66 12.49
N SER A 84 7.74 -19.06 13.20
CA SER A 84 7.33 -19.51 14.53
C SER A 84 6.71 -20.92 14.50
N LEU A 85 5.92 -21.27 13.48
CA LEU A 85 5.41 -22.65 13.29
C LEU A 85 6.53 -23.67 13.03
N VAL A 86 7.59 -23.28 12.30
CA VAL A 86 8.75 -24.15 12.05
C VAL A 86 9.58 -24.34 13.32
N VAL A 87 9.74 -23.30 14.14
CA VAL A 87 10.43 -23.37 15.44
C VAL A 87 9.64 -24.21 16.46
N HIS A 88 8.32 -24.04 16.52
CA HIS A 88 7.41 -24.74 17.42
C HIS A 88 6.76 -25.97 16.76
N TRP A 89 7.47 -26.64 15.85
CA TRP A 89 6.94 -27.76 15.07
C TRP A 89 6.41 -28.90 15.94
N SER A 90 7.07 -29.22 17.06
CA SER A 90 6.60 -30.22 18.03
C SER A 90 5.23 -29.84 18.59
N THR A 91 5.08 -28.62 19.12
CA THR A 91 3.79 -28.12 19.64
C THR A 91 2.70 -28.10 18.57
N MET A 92 3.04 -27.79 17.31
CA MET A 92 2.08 -27.89 16.20
C MET A 92 1.66 -29.34 15.94
N GLN A 93 2.59 -30.30 16.01
CA GLN A 93 2.32 -31.73 15.86
C GLN A 93 1.48 -32.28 17.01
N ASP A 94 1.77 -31.88 18.25
CA ASP A 94 1.01 -32.25 19.45
C ASP A 94 -0.45 -31.80 19.34
N LEU A 95 -0.70 -30.61 18.78
CA LEU A 95 -2.04 -30.07 18.52
C LEU A 95 -2.79 -30.82 17.40
N TYR A 96 -2.10 -31.42 16.43
CA TYR A 96 -2.73 -32.37 15.49
C TYR A 96 -3.01 -33.73 16.16
N GLY A 97 -2.23 -34.11 17.18
CA GLY A 97 -2.40 -35.34 17.97
C GLY A 97 -3.70 -35.42 18.78
N ILE A 98 -4.50 -34.35 18.80
CA ILE A 98 -5.87 -34.34 19.36
C ILE A 98 -6.83 -35.22 18.53
N THR A 99 -6.44 -35.64 17.32
CA THR A 99 -7.25 -36.54 16.49
C THR A 99 -6.43 -37.52 15.65
N ASP A 100 -6.67 -38.82 15.87
CA ASP A 100 -6.10 -39.92 15.08
C ASP A 100 -6.71 -40.04 13.68
N SER A 101 -7.73 -39.23 13.35
CA SER A 101 -8.43 -39.28 12.06
C SER A 101 -7.81 -38.32 11.06
N ILE A 102 -7.49 -38.83 9.86
CA ILE A 102 -7.05 -38.02 8.71
C ILE A 102 -8.06 -36.90 8.39
N TRP A 103 -9.36 -37.16 8.53
CA TRP A 103 -10.41 -36.14 8.36
C TRP A 103 -10.41 -35.10 9.48
N GLY A 104 -10.07 -35.50 10.71
CA GLY A 104 -9.85 -34.57 11.83
C GLY A 104 -8.67 -33.65 11.55
N GLN A 105 -7.53 -34.22 11.16
CA GLN A 105 -6.31 -33.46 10.83
C GLN A 105 -6.53 -32.52 9.64
N PHE A 106 -7.22 -32.97 8.59
CA PHE A 106 -7.62 -32.10 7.47
C PHE A 106 -8.49 -30.92 7.92
N ASN A 107 -9.49 -31.16 8.77
CA ASN A 107 -10.35 -30.09 9.31
C ASN A 107 -9.57 -29.13 10.23
N LEU A 108 -8.62 -29.62 11.03
CA LEU A 108 -7.71 -28.78 11.83
C LEU A 108 -6.80 -27.91 10.94
N THR A 109 -6.31 -28.45 9.82
CA THR A 109 -5.53 -27.70 8.82
C THR A 109 -6.39 -26.62 8.15
N ALA A 110 -7.61 -26.96 7.73
CA ALA A 110 -8.54 -26.01 7.11
C ALA A 110 -8.94 -24.88 8.09
N LEU A 111 -9.24 -25.21 9.34
CA LEU A 111 -9.56 -24.25 10.39
C LEU A 111 -8.35 -23.37 10.75
N SER A 112 -7.15 -23.96 10.77
CA SER A 112 -5.88 -23.24 10.96
C SER A 112 -5.61 -22.24 9.82
N ALA A 113 -5.84 -22.64 8.56
CA ALA A 113 -5.70 -21.76 7.40
C ALA A 113 -6.73 -20.61 7.39
N LEU A 114 -7.98 -20.90 7.78
CA LEU A 114 -9.04 -19.88 7.92
C LEU A 114 -8.77 -18.89 9.07
N TYR A 115 -8.08 -19.32 10.12
CA TYR A 115 -7.76 -18.49 11.28
C TYR A 115 -6.41 -17.77 11.18
N ALA A 116 -5.51 -18.20 10.29
CA ALA A 116 -4.20 -17.58 10.05
C ALA A 116 -4.25 -16.05 9.82
N PRO A 117 -5.23 -15.46 9.10
CA PRO A 117 -5.33 -14.00 8.96
C PRO A 117 -5.45 -13.27 10.31
N ASN A 118 -6.17 -13.83 11.28
CA ASN A 118 -6.31 -13.24 12.62
C ASN A 118 -4.99 -13.31 13.40
N VAL A 119 -4.26 -14.42 13.29
CA VAL A 119 -2.93 -14.59 13.92
C VAL A 119 -1.90 -13.65 13.31
N ILE A 120 -1.94 -13.43 11.98
CA ILE A 120 -1.08 -12.46 11.29
C ILE A 120 -1.40 -11.03 11.73
N VAL A 121 -2.68 -10.65 11.82
CA VAL A 121 -3.10 -9.33 12.34
C VAL A 121 -2.68 -9.13 13.80
N GLY A 122 -2.77 -10.17 14.64
CA GLY A 122 -2.25 -10.18 16.00
C GLY A 122 -0.73 -9.96 16.05
N ALA A 123 0.02 -10.69 15.22
CA ALA A 123 1.47 -10.52 15.08
C ALA A 123 1.85 -9.12 14.55
N SER A 124 1.05 -8.52 13.67
CA SER A 124 1.22 -7.13 13.24
C SER A 124 0.94 -6.12 14.35
N ALA A 125 -0.05 -6.37 15.22
CA ALA A 125 -0.30 -5.54 16.41
C ALA A 125 0.90 -5.57 17.37
N VAL A 126 1.43 -6.76 17.67
CA VAL A 126 2.63 -6.93 18.50
C VAL A 126 3.86 -6.26 17.86
N ALA A 127 4.04 -6.36 16.55
CA ALA A 127 5.15 -5.74 15.82
C ALA A 127 5.13 -4.19 15.84
N VAL A 128 3.96 -3.55 15.99
CA VAL A 128 3.87 -2.09 16.16
C VAL A 128 3.89 -1.62 17.61
N GLY A 129 4.01 -2.54 18.59
CA GLY A 129 4.00 -2.22 20.02
C GLY A 129 2.62 -2.22 20.68
N SER A 130 1.59 -2.75 20.01
CA SER A 130 0.27 -3.02 20.59
C SER A 130 0.22 -4.42 21.22
N SER A 131 -0.95 -4.82 21.73
CA SER A 131 -1.21 -6.10 22.37
C SER A 131 -2.30 -6.87 21.65
N ALA A 132 -2.05 -8.14 21.33
CA ALA A 132 -3.07 -9.12 20.95
C ALA A 132 -3.55 -9.89 22.19
N HIS A 133 -4.81 -10.30 22.23
CA HIS A 133 -5.39 -11.03 23.35
C HIS A 133 -6.28 -12.20 22.88
N ILE A 134 -6.20 -13.30 23.61
CA ILE A 134 -7.01 -14.51 23.44
C ILE A 134 -7.55 -14.90 24.82
N GLY A 135 -8.74 -14.41 25.15
CA GLY A 135 -9.31 -14.54 26.49
C GLY A 135 -8.48 -13.79 27.53
N PHE A 136 -7.90 -14.54 28.46
CA PHE A 136 -6.99 -14.01 29.46
C PHE A 136 -5.52 -13.98 28.99
N ALA A 137 -5.16 -14.78 27.98
CA ALA A 137 -3.82 -14.74 27.41
C ALA A 137 -3.61 -13.42 26.65
N THR A 138 -2.54 -12.70 26.97
CA THR A 138 -2.23 -11.39 26.39
C THR A 138 -0.79 -11.36 25.90
N PHE A 139 -0.61 -11.04 24.62
CA PHE A 139 0.66 -11.02 23.92
C PHE A 139 0.97 -9.58 23.50
N SER A 140 1.97 -8.96 24.13
CA SER A 140 2.53 -7.66 23.75
C SER A 140 4.01 -7.81 23.44
N SER A 141 4.64 -6.84 22.78
CA SER A 141 6.10 -6.87 22.59
C SER A 141 6.85 -6.74 23.93
N PHE A 142 6.25 -6.10 24.94
CA PHE A 142 6.94 -5.84 26.22
C PHE A 142 6.67 -6.91 27.28
N THR A 143 5.53 -7.59 27.22
CA THR A 143 5.12 -8.64 28.18
C THR A 143 4.23 -9.67 27.49
N VAL A 144 4.30 -10.92 27.94
CA VAL A 144 3.31 -11.96 27.62
C VAL A 144 2.74 -12.50 28.92
N PHE A 145 1.42 -12.45 29.05
CA PHE A 145 0.67 -13.13 30.09
C PHE A 145 0.08 -14.40 29.47
N GLY A 146 0.52 -15.56 29.97
CA GLY A 146 -0.02 -16.85 29.57
C GLY A 146 -1.46 -17.05 30.06
N GLY A 147 -2.18 -17.93 29.38
CA GLY A 147 -3.55 -18.33 29.71
C GLY A 147 -4.03 -19.39 28.74
N ASP A 148 -5.19 -19.99 28.98
CA ASP A 148 -5.73 -21.05 28.14
C ASP A 148 -6.09 -20.50 26.75
N ILE A 149 -5.41 -21.03 25.73
CA ILE A 149 -5.64 -20.70 24.32
C ILE A 149 -6.30 -21.88 23.58
N PRO A 150 -7.09 -21.64 22.51
CA PRO A 150 -7.67 -22.71 21.72
C PRO A 150 -6.61 -23.66 21.16
N ALA A 151 -6.89 -24.95 21.20
CA ALA A 151 -6.01 -26.00 20.69
C ALA A 151 -6.08 -26.09 19.14
N LEU A 152 -5.63 -25.04 18.46
CA LEU A 152 -5.56 -24.94 16.99
C LEU A 152 -4.08 -24.95 16.56
N PRO A 153 -3.65 -25.81 15.62
CA PRO A 153 -2.25 -25.88 15.19
C PRO A 153 -1.61 -24.54 14.79
N ILE A 154 -2.35 -23.62 14.17
CA ILE A 154 -1.87 -22.25 13.86
C ILE A 154 -1.46 -21.43 15.11
N LEU A 155 -2.00 -21.74 16.29
CA LEU A 155 -1.66 -21.08 17.55
C LEU A 155 -0.38 -21.62 18.20
N ALA A 156 0.24 -22.69 17.66
CA ALA A 156 1.63 -23.04 18.01
C ALA A 156 2.63 -21.91 17.64
N ALA A 157 2.24 -20.97 16.77
CA ALA A 157 3.02 -19.78 16.47
C ALA A 157 3.04 -18.73 17.60
N ALA A 158 2.16 -18.84 18.61
CA ALA A 158 2.03 -17.86 19.69
C ALA A 158 3.28 -17.87 20.60
N PRO A 159 3.86 -16.70 20.93
CA PRO A 159 5.10 -16.66 21.69
C PRO A 159 4.89 -17.05 23.15
N THR A 160 5.67 -18.02 23.63
CA THR A 160 5.68 -18.46 25.02
C THR A 160 6.47 -17.47 25.89
N PRO A 161 6.08 -17.25 27.17
CA PRO A 161 6.89 -16.47 28.10
C PRO A 161 8.18 -17.22 28.47
N PRO A 162 9.34 -16.54 28.62
CA PRO A 162 9.60 -15.11 28.36
C PRO A 162 10.05 -14.84 26.90
N LEU A 163 9.70 -13.67 26.37
CA LEU A 163 10.04 -13.25 24.99
C LEU A 163 11.55 -13.13 24.66
N GLY A 164 12.44 -13.16 25.67
CA GLY A 164 13.87 -12.96 25.47
C GLY A 164 14.18 -11.66 24.69
N PRO A 165 15.06 -11.68 23.67
CA PRO A 165 15.33 -10.54 22.81
C PRO A 165 14.35 -10.40 21.62
N VAL A 166 13.39 -11.32 21.43
CA VAL A 166 12.57 -11.40 20.21
C VAL A 166 11.71 -10.16 19.99
N TRP A 167 11.32 -9.46 21.06
CA TRP A 167 10.58 -8.21 20.97
C TRP A 167 11.29 -7.12 20.15
N VAL A 168 12.63 -7.08 20.19
CA VAL A 168 13.42 -6.11 19.40
C VAL A 168 13.25 -6.41 17.91
N ALA A 169 13.26 -7.68 17.51
CA ALA A 169 13.01 -8.08 16.13
C ALA A 169 11.59 -7.72 15.69
N LEU A 170 10.59 -7.90 16.56
CA LEU A 170 9.20 -7.53 16.28
C LEU A 170 9.04 -6.00 16.07
N LEU A 171 9.68 -5.17 16.88
CA LEU A 171 9.69 -3.71 16.66
C LEU A 171 10.50 -3.28 15.42
N ILE A 172 11.56 -4.03 15.07
CA ILE A 172 12.30 -3.83 13.80
C ILE A 172 11.40 -4.12 12.59
N LEU A 173 10.49 -5.09 12.67
CA LEU A 173 9.46 -5.32 11.63
C LEU A 173 8.50 -4.13 11.50
N GLY A 174 8.04 -3.57 12.63
CA GLY A 174 7.27 -2.33 12.67
C GLY A 174 8.00 -1.18 11.96
N ALA A 175 9.27 -0.95 12.33
CA ALA A 175 10.13 0.06 11.70
C ALA A 175 10.34 -0.19 10.19
N ALA A 176 10.64 -1.43 9.78
CA ALA A 176 10.87 -1.80 8.39
C ALA A 176 9.62 -1.55 7.50
N SER A 177 8.42 -1.76 8.04
CA SER A 177 7.19 -1.41 7.34
C SER A 177 7.02 0.11 7.15
N GLY A 178 7.50 0.92 8.12
CA GLY A 178 7.64 2.38 7.98
C GLY A 178 8.66 2.80 6.91
N VAL A 179 9.77 2.06 6.77
CA VAL A 179 10.72 2.27 5.65
C VAL A 179 10.02 2.01 4.30
N ALA A 180 9.15 1.02 4.19
CA ALA A 180 8.39 0.77 2.95
C ALA A 180 7.46 1.94 2.57
N VAL A 181 6.73 2.53 3.55
CA VAL A 181 5.94 3.76 3.36
C VAL A 181 6.84 4.91 2.87
N GLY A 182 7.98 5.11 3.53
CA GLY A 182 8.91 6.19 3.22
C GLY A 182 9.58 6.07 1.84
N GLN A 183 10.06 4.87 1.48
CA GLN A 183 10.62 4.59 0.16
C GLN A 183 9.58 4.81 -0.94
N GLN A 184 8.34 4.34 -0.74
CA GLN A 184 7.26 4.56 -1.68
C GLN A 184 6.90 6.04 -1.83
N CYS A 185 6.95 6.82 -0.74
CA CYS A 185 6.82 8.27 -0.77
C CYS A 185 8.01 8.96 -1.48
N ALA A 186 9.24 8.46 -1.33
CA ALA A 186 10.43 9.09 -1.91
C ALA A 186 10.42 9.11 -3.45
N ARG A 187 9.83 8.08 -4.10
CA ARG A 187 9.82 7.88 -5.57
C ARG A 187 9.37 9.09 -6.40
N ARG A 188 8.52 9.96 -5.86
CA ARG A 188 8.16 11.25 -6.47
C ARG A 188 8.49 12.38 -5.49
N PRO A 189 9.69 12.98 -5.55
CA PRO A 189 10.13 13.94 -4.55
C PRO A 189 9.37 15.27 -4.67
N LEU A 190 9.06 15.91 -3.52
CA LEU A 190 8.18 17.08 -3.40
C LEU A 190 8.82 18.20 -2.55
N PRO A 191 8.33 19.45 -2.59
CA PRO A 191 8.71 20.46 -1.60
C PRO A 191 8.44 19.97 -0.18
N PHE A 192 9.30 20.32 0.79
CA PHE A 192 9.32 19.76 2.15
C PHE A 192 7.93 19.56 2.80
N ILE A 193 7.10 20.60 2.85
CA ILE A 193 5.76 20.55 3.46
C ILE A 193 4.86 19.53 2.75
N ALA A 194 4.87 19.50 1.41
CA ALA A 194 4.09 18.56 0.62
C ALA A 194 4.64 17.11 0.70
N ALA A 195 5.96 16.95 0.84
CA ALA A 195 6.57 15.64 1.09
C ALA A 195 6.13 15.07 2.45
N MET A 196 6.12 15.90 3.49
CA MET A 196 5.71 15.48 4.84
C MET A 196 4.19 15.27 4.95
N ALA A 197 3.38 16.11 4.31
CA ALA A 197 1.93 15.91 4.19
C ALA A 197 1.61 14.58 3.48
N LYS A 198 2.34 14.24 2.41
CA LYS A 198 2.19 12.96 1.69
C LYS A 198 2.47 11.75 2.58
N VAL A 199 3.53 11.81 3.39
CA VAL A 199 3.85 10.77 4.39
C VAL A 199 2.76 10.69 5.45
N LEU A 200 2.33 11.82 6.03
CA LEU A 200 1.31 11.85 7.07
C LEU A 200 -0.02 11.25 6.58
N VAL A 201 -0.49 11.62 5.38
CA VAL A 201 -1.70 11.05 4.78
C VAL A 201 -1.55 9.55 4.51
N ALA A 202 -0.38 9.10 4.04
CA ALA A 202 -0.10 7.68 3.87
C ALA A 202 -0.11 6.91 5.21
N ALA A 203 0.51 7.47 6.25
CA ALA A 203 0.60 6.87 7.58
C ALA A 203 -0.76 6.80 8.27
N VAL A 204 -1.59 7.86 8.18
CA VAL A 204 -2.97 7.86 8.69
C VAL A 204 -3.83 6.84 7.93
N ALA A 205 -3.77 6.80 6.59
CA ALA A 205 -4.52 5.83 5.81
C ALA A 205 -4.11 4.38 6.13
N ALA A 206 -2.81 4.11 6.25
CA ALA A 206 -2.29 2.79 6.63
C ALA A 206 -2.70 2.40 8.05
N ALA A 207 -2.57 3.30 9.02
CA ALA A 207 -2.94 3.05 10.42
C ALA A 207 -4.46 2.81 10.57
N LEU A 208 -5.30 3.53 9.82
CA LEU A 208 -6.75 3.27 9.77
C LEU A 208 -7.08 1.90 9.16
N VAL A 209 -6.36 1.47 8.12
CA VAL A 209 -6.51 0.11 7.55
C VAL A 209 -6.07 -0.95 8.56
N MET A 210 -4.94 -0.77 9.25
CA MET A 210 -4.49 -1.70 10.31
C MET A 210 -5.49 -1.77 11.47
N ALA A 211 -6.05 -0.63 11.91
CA ALA A 211 -7.07 -0.57 12.95
C ALA A 211 -8.39 -1.24 12.50
N LEU A 212 -8.80 -1.09 11.24
CA LEU A 212 -9.96 -1.77 10.68
C LEU A 212 -9.75 -3.29 10.61
N LEU A 213 -8.56 -3.76 10.22
CA LEU A 213 -8.19 -5.18 10.25
C LEU A 213 -8.20 -5.73 11.69
N GLY A 214 -7.61 -5.00 12.64
CA GLY A 214 -7.63 -5.35 14.06
C GLY A 214 -9.04 -5.44 14.67
N TYR A 215 -9.93 -4.51 14.30
CA TYR A 215 -11.34 -4.53 14.69
C TYR A 215 -12.10 -5.69 14.04
N ALA A 216 -11.88 -5.95 12.74
CA ALA A 216 -12.57 -7.00 11.99
C ALA A 216 -12.13 -8.42 12.38
N GLY A 217 -10.88 -8.60 12.80
CA GLY A 217 -10.38 -9.86 13.37
C GLY A 217 -10.75 -10.10 14.84
N GLY A 218 -11.45 -9.16 15.49
CA GLY A 218 -11.87 -9.23 16.88
C GLY A 218 -13.29 -9.79 17.08
N GLY A 219 -13.52 -10.50 18.18
CA GLY A 219 -14.82 -11.10 18.49
C GLY A 219 -14.89 -11.84 19.83
N LYS A 220 -15.97 -12.61 20.03
CA LYS A 220 -16.09 -13.58 21.13
C LYS A 220 -15.86 -14.98 20.60
N LEU A 221 -14.96 -15.74 21.23
CA LEU A 221 -14.58 -17.09 20.83
C LEU A 221 -15.07 -18.13 21.86
N GLY A 222 -16.40 -18.23 22.00
CA GLY A 222 -17.04 -19.18 22.92
C GLY A 222 -16.55 -19.04 24.37
N ASN A 223 -16.17 -20.16 24.97
CA ASN A 223 -15.70 -20.22 26.36
C ASN A 223 -14.35 -19.48 26.59
N PHE A 224 -13.57 -19.22 25.54
CA PHE A 224 -12.33 -18.44 25.65
C PHE A 224 -12.59 -16.93 25.78
N GLY A 225 -13.84 -16.45 25.73
CA GLY A 225 -14.17 -15.04 25.94
C GLY A 225 -13.82 -14.14 24.75
N ASN A 226 -13.26 -12.96 25.00
CA ASN A 226 -12.93 -11.99 23.95
C ASN A 226 -11.58 -12.31 23.29
N VAL A 227 -11.49 -12.15 21.97
CA VAL A 227 -10.28 -12.30 21.17
C VAL A 227 -10.13 -11.08 20.27
N GLY A 228 -8.90 -10.61 20.08
CA GLY A 228 -8.62 -9.48 19.19
C GLY A 228 -7.29 -8.80 19.51
N VAL A 229 -7.25 -7.49 19.26
CA VAL A 229 -6.10 -6.62 19.50
C VAL A 229 -6.57 -5.33 20.18
N ASP A 230 -5.68 -4.65 20.89
CA ASP A 230 -5.93 -3.26 21.26
C ASP A 230 -5.88 -2.39 20.00
N VAL A 231 -7.06 -2.07 19.46
CA VAL A 231 -7.25 -1.27 18.25
C VAL A 231 -6.74 0.18 18.45
N GLY A 232 -6.79 0.72 19.67
CA GLY A 232 -6.30 2.05 19.99
C GLY A 232 -4.77 2.11 19.96
N ALA A 233 -4.13 1.20 20.68
CA ALA A 233 -2.66 1.06 20.66
C ALA A 233 -2.16 0.62 19.27
N MET A 234 -2.91 -0.19 18.52
CA MET A 234 -2.56 -0.58 17.16
C MET A 234 -2.64 0.59 16.17
N LEU A 235 -3.66 1.44 16.28
CA LEU A 235 -3.77 2.68 15.50
C LEU A 235 -2.61 3.63 15.81
N LEU A 236 -2.34 3.88 17.10
CA LEU A 236 -1.28 4.78 17.56
C LEU A 236 0.12 4.27 17.19
N GLY A 237 0.42 2.99 17.44
CA GLY A 237 1.69 2.36 17.10
C GLY A 237 1.93 2.32 15.59
N SER A 238 0.93 1.91 14.80
CA SER A 238 1.02 1.92 13.34
C SER A 238 1.26 3.33 12.81
N LEU A 239 0.50 4.33 13.29
CA LEU A 239 0.68 5.73 12.92
C LEU A 239 2.08 6.24 13.27
N PHE A 240 2.59 5.92 14.46
CA PHE A 240 3.94 6.29 14.89
C PHE A 240 5.02 5.71 13.97
N TRP A 241 5.03 4.40 13.74
CA TRP A 241 6.04 3.75 12.89
C TRP A 241 5.96 4.23 11.44
N PHE A 242 4.76 4.27 10.85
CA PHE A 242 4.58 4.73 9.47
C PHE A 242 4.90 6.22 9.28
N ALA A 243 4.59 7.10 10.26
CA ALA A 243 4.86 8.52 10.15
C ALA A 243 6.34 8.85 10.44
N VAL A 244 6.89 8.37 11.55
CA VAL A 244 8.25 8.74 12.00
C VAL A 244 9.32 8.11 11.11
N VAL A 245 9.28 6.78 10.92
CA VAL A 245 10.28 6.09 10.08
C VAL A 245 10.04 6.38 8.60
N GLY A 246 8.77 6.55 8.18
CA GLY A 246 8.44 7.00 6.83
C GLY A 246 8.98 8.39 6.51
N ALA A 247 8.86 9.35 7.43
CA ALA A 247 9.40 10.70 7.27
C ALA A 247 10.93 10.70 7.22
N PHE A 248 11.58 10.01 8.16
CA PHE A 248 13.04 9.88 8.20
C PHE A 248 13.59 9.22 6.92
N THR A 249 12.92 8.17 6.43
CA THR A 249 13.25 7.51 5.17
C THR A 249 13.05 8.45 3.97
N VAL A 250 12.01 9.28 3.94
CA VAL A 250 11.81 10.30 2.88
C VAL A 250 12.92 11.35 2.86
N VAL A 251 13.46 11.73 4.02
CA VAL A 251 14.62 12.64 4.10
C VAL A 251 15.86 11.97 3.52
N ILE A 252 16.17 10.74 3.93
CA ILE A 252 17.38 10.00 3.49
C ILE A 252 17.30 9.63 2.00
N ALA A 253 16.17 9.10 1.54
CA ALA A 253 15.98 8.64 0.16
C ALA A 253 15.74 9.77 -0.86
N GLY A 254 16.07 11.02 -0.52
CA GLY A 254 16.00 12.16 -1.45
C GLY A 254 14.58 12.60 -1.83
N GLY A 255 13.56 12.20 -1.07
CA GLY A 255 12.13 12.49 -1.32
C GLY A 255 11.73 13.97 -1.23
N ILE A 256 12.69 14.87 -0.97
CA ILE A 256 12.48 16.32 -0.83
C ILE A 256 13.15 17.05 -1.99
N ARG A 257 12.34 17.62 -2.91
CA ARG A 257 12.83 18.56 -3.92
C ARG A 257 13.27 19.85 -3.22
N ARG A 258 14.56 20.15 -3.26
CA ARG A 258 15.07 21.50 -2.99
C ARG A 258 14.46 22.45 -4.02
N ARG A 259 13.79 23.52 -3.57
CA ARG A 259 13.23 24.55 -4.45
C ARG A 259 14.38 25.15 -5.28
N PRO A 260 14.30 25.21 -6.62
CA PRO A 260 15.28 25.94 -7.41
C PRO A 260 15.37 27.37 -6.89
N ARG A 261 16.58 27.90 -6.69
CA ARG A 261 16.76 29.34 -6.46
C ARG A 261 16.17 30.04 -7.69
N ARG A 262 15.09 30.82 -7.50
CA ARG A 262 14.54 31.67 -8.56
C ARG A 262 15.72 32.50 -9.09
N PRO A 263 16.02 32.47 -10.40
CA PRO A 263 17.07 33.31 -10.95
C PRO A 263 16.84 34.74 -10.51
N ARG A 264 17.86 35.37 -9.90
CA ARG A 264 17.81 36.80 -9.58
C ARG A 264 17.59 37.50 -10.92
N PRO A 265 16.58 38.37 -11.08
CA PRO A 265 16.39 39.10 -12.33
C PRO A 265 17.72 39.73 -12.72
N ARG A 266 18.21 39.42 -13.92
CA ARG A 266 19.35 40.13 -14.49
C ARG A 266 18.95 41.60 -14.52
N PRO A 267 19.75 42.54 -13.98
CA PRO A 267 19.47 43.96 -14.14
C PRO A 267 19.22 44.23 -15.62
N ALA A 268 18.18 45.00 -15.93
CA ALA A 268 18.03 45.50 -17.29
C ALA A 268 19.33 46.21 -17.70
N PRO A 269 19.77 46.11 -18.97
CA PRO A 269 20.76 47.05 -19.47
C PRO A 269 20.30 48.48 -19.14
N PRO A 270 21.22 49.42 -18.83
CA PRO A 270 20.85 50.83 -18.85
C PRO A 270 20.25 51.15 -20.23
N PRO A 271 19.32 52.11 -20.34
CA PRO A 271 18.94 52.65 -21.63
C PRO A 271 20.22 53.07 -22.37
N VAL A 272 20.30 52.70 -23.64
CA VAL A 272 21.18 53.44 -24.55
C VAL A 272 20.47 54.75 -24.79
N GLU A 273 21.12 55.85 -24.41
CA GLU A 273 20.70 57.17 -24.85
C GLU A 273 21.17 57.27 -26.30
N ASP A 274 20.23 57.13 -27.24
CA ASP A 274 20.49 57.38 -28.65
C ASP A 274 20.71 58.90 -28.79
N ASP A 275 21.99 59.31 -28.86
CA ASP A 275 22.38 60.67 -29.27
C ASP A 275 21.97 60.87 -30.74
N PHE A 276 20.74 61.32 -30.94
CA PHE A 276 20.27 61.87 -32.21
C PHE A 276 21.03 63.18 -32.47
N ALA A 277 22.16 63.06 -33.16
CA ALA A 277 22.81 64.21 -33.77
C ALA A 277 21.95 64.69 -34.97
N ASP A 278 21.51 65.95 -34.93
CA ASP A 278 20.80 66.58 -36.03
C ASP A 278 21.77 66.80 -37.22
N GLU A 279 21.62 66.00 -38.28
CA GLU A 279 22.24 66.23 -39.60
C GLU A 279 21.13 66.49 -40.65
N ASP A 280 20.62 67.72 -40.66
CA ASP A 280 19.81 68.31 -41.74
C ASP A 280 20.67 69.22 -42.65
N ASP A 281 20.19 69.50 -43.87
CA ASP A 281 20.89 70.11 -45.02
C ASP A 281 22.05 69.24 -45.59
N VAL A 282 22.11 68.91 -46.89
CA VAL A 282 21.84 69.75 -48.09
C VAL A 282 21.15 68.96 -49.22
N GLU A 283 20.23 69.61 -49.95
CA GLU A 283 19.61 69.07 -51.17
C GLU A 283 20.48 69.16 -52.44
N GLY A 284 20.38 68.12 -53.29
CA GLY A 284 20.20 68.25 -54.75
C GLY A 284 21.42 68.48 -55.67
N ALA A 285 21.66 67.54 -56.61
CA ALA A 285 21.20 67.67 -58.02
C ALA A 285 21.91 66.70 -59.02
N GLY A 286 21.14 65.76 -59.62
CA GLY A 286 21.39 65.10 -60.92
C GLY A 286 22.63 64.18 -61.09
N GLU A 287 22.77 63.39 -62.16
CA GLU A 287 21.78 62.75 -63.08
C GLU A 287 22.52 61.69 -63.94
N ASP A 288 21.78 60.77 -64.59
CA ASP A 288 22.21 59.80 -65.63
C ASP A 288 23.28 58.70 -65.31
N GLU A 289 23.38 57.54 -66.00
CA GLU A 289 22.39 56.55 -66.47
C GLU A 289 23.12 55.20 -66.81
N ALA A 290 22.45 54.25 -67.51
CA ALA A 290 22.90 52.92 -68.02
C ALA A 290 23.04 51.77 -66.97
N ASP A 291 22.25 50.67 -67.06
CA ASP A 291 22.29 49.50 -68.00
C ASP A 291 23.31 48.43 -67.53
N VAL A 292 23.04 47.11 -67.42
CA VAL A 292 22.39 46.13 -68.33
C VAL A 292 21.47 45.15 -67.57
N GLY A 293 20.50 44.51 -68.25
CA GLY A 293 19.64 43.45 -67.68
C GLY A 293 19.41 42.20 -68.55
N ASP A 294 18.68 41.24 -67.95
CA ASP A 294 18.04 40.02 -68.50
C ASP A 294 18.91 38.86 -69.06
N VAL A 295 18.78 37.65 -68.45
CA VAL A 295 18.26 36.44 -69.12
C VAL A 295 17.77 35.35 -68.15
N ALA A 296 16.73 34.66 -68.62
CA ALA A 296 15.98 33.48 -68.15
C ALA A 296 16.69 32.31 -67.40
N ASP A 297 15.86 31.50 -66.71
CA ASP A 297 16.15 30.21 -66.06
C ASP A 297 15.29 29.07 -66.65
N VAL A 298 15.85 27.87 -66.89
CA VAL A 298 15.21 26.74 -67.63
C VAL A 298 15.81 25.34 -67.27
N GLY A 299 14.95 24.33 -67.01
CA GLY A 299 15.26 22.88 -66.99
C GLY A 299 15.04 22.19 -65.62
N GLU A 300 14.07 21.29 -65.42
CA GLU A 300 14.04 19.83 -65.76
C GLU A 300 15.15 18.99 -65.08
N ALA A 301 14.92 17.85 -64.39
CA ALA A 301 13.73 17.02 -64.09
C ALA A 301 13.92 16.34 -62.67
N SER A 302 13.28 15.25 -62.18
CA SER A 302 12.37 14.20 -62.70
C SER A 302 11.59 13.50 -61.56
N GLU A 303 10.84 12.43 -61.89
CA GLU A 303 10.45 11.21 -61.13
C GLU A 303 10.43 11.22 -59.57
N THR A 304 9.34 11.01 -58.80
CA THR A 304 8.10 10.17 -58.81
C THR A 304 8.12 9.07 -57.72
N VAL A 305 7.05 9.00 -56.91
CA VAL A 305 6.34 7.80 -56.38
C VAL A 305 7.17 6.65 -55.74
N GLY A 306 6.94 6.15 -54.51
CA GLY A 306 5.86 6.35 -53.54
C GLY A 306 4.93 5.13 -53.42
N ALA A 307 5.17 4.22 -52.45
CA ALA A 307 4.33 3.04 -52.19
C ALA A 307 4.40 2.53 -50.74
N ASP A 308 3.36 1.81 -50.34
CA ASP A 308 3.08 1.32 -48.98
C ASP A 308 3.95 0.15 -48.48
N VAL A 309 3.88 -0.12 -47.16
CA VAL A 309 4.38 -1.35 -46.51
C VAL A 309 3.25 -2.00 -45.70
N PRO A 310 2.73 -3.17 -46.12
CA PRO A 310 1.78 -3.97 -45.33
C PRO A 310 2.50 -4.90 -44.34
N ALA A 311 1.73 -5.60 -43.50
CA ALA A 311 2.23 -6.56 -42.52
C ALA A 311 2.27 -8.01 -43.07
N ASP A 312 3.13 -8.85 -42.48
CA ASP A 312 2.75 -10.10 -41.78
C ASP A 312 4.01 -10.93 -41.41
N GLU A 313 4.08 -11.45 -40.18
CA GLU A 313 5.10 -12.42 -39.73
C GLU A 313 4.45 -13.56 -38.91
N GLU A 314 4.08 -14.66 -39.57
CA GLU A 314 3.91 -15.98 -38.95
C GLU A 314 4.74 -17.03 -39.72
N ALA A 315 5.72 -17.66 -39.06
CA ALA A 315 6.22 -19.03 -39.34
C ALA A 315 7.50 -19.37 -38.53
N THR A 316 7.41 -19.58 -37.22
CA THR A 316 8.53 -20.21 -36.48
C THR A 316 8.60 -21.71 -36.81
N GLY A 317 9.56 -22.10 -37.64
CA GLY A 317 9.69 -23.47 -38.14
C GLY A 317 10.05 -24.51 -37.09
N GLN A 318 9.33 -25.64 -37.11
CA GLN A 318 9.64 -26.86 -36.39
C GLN A 318 10.93 -27.51 -36.94
N ARG A 319 11.80 -28.01 -36.05
CA ARG A 319 12.90 -28.92 -36.40
C ARG A 319 13.12 -29.95 -35.30
N ASP A 320 13.14 -31.21 -35.71
CA ASP A 320 13.30 -32.35 -34.82
C ASP A 320 14.77 -32.60 -34.46
N ARG A 321 14.98 -33.24 -33.31
CA ARG A 321 16.22 -33.95 -32.95
C ARG A 321 15.88 -35.19 -32.14
N GLU A 322 15.91 -36.34 -32.80
CA GLU A 322 16.30 -37.60 -32.15
C GLU A 322 17.84 -37.66 -32.10
N GLY A 323 18.40 -38.31 -31.07
CA GLY A 323 19.84 -38.36 -30.79
C GLY A 323 20.14 -38.38 -29.30
#